data_AF-A0A1G6DIL9-F1
#
_entry.id   AF-A0A1G6DIL9-F1
#
_cell.length_a   1.000
_cell.length_b   1.000
_cell.length_c   1.000
_cell.angle_alpha   90.00
_cell.angle_beta   90.00
_cell.angle_gamma   90.00
#
_symmetry.space_group_name_H-M   'P 1'
#
loop_
_entity.id
_entity.type
_entity.pdbx_description
1 polymer ?
#
loop_
_entity_poly.entity_id
_entity_poly.type
_entity_poly.pdbx_seq_one_letter_code
_entity_poly.pdbx_strand_id
1 'polypeptide(L)'
;MQLLEVLATDNSININSPEWQRVIRQLHIQLEVDIEKFDYYKCYACRFTLKANRNAVKISERAGYFISAKQGILIICPSTTDLPVTIFVDKKLIRVVTSESKLLKAELNVKTNDETYAFKSNKKGIAEIEKEVNKIRLI
;
A
#
# COMPACT_ATOMS: atom_id res chain seq x y z
N MET A 1 -11.10 -12.98 9.21
CA MET A 1 -11.51 -11.57 9.28
C MET A 1 -11.29 -10.98 7.90
N GLN A 2 -12.30 -10.34 7.34
CA GLN A 2 -12.26 -9.83 5.96
C GLN A 2 -11.53 -8.49 5.93
N LEU A 3 -10.87 -8.14 4.81
CA LEU A 3 -10.05 -6.92 4.70
C LEU A 3 -10.87 -5.65 4.96
N LEU A 4 -12.12 -5.61 4.46
CA LEU A 4 -13.02 -4.48 4.70
C LEU A 4 -13.38 -4.30 6.18
N GLU A 5 -13.50 -5.39 6.95
CA GLU A 5 -13.76 -5.33 8.39
C GLU A 5 -12.59 -4.69 9.13
N VAL A 6 -11.35 -5.11 8.85
CA VAL A 6 -10.14 -4.50 9.46
C VAL A 6 -9.97 -3.03 9.08
N LEU A 7 -10.27 -2.69 7.83
CA LEU A 7 -10.26 -1.30 7.40
C LEU A 7 -11.29 -0.49 8.21
N ALA A 8 -12.50 -1.02 8.41
CA ALA A 8 -13.54 -0.35 9.18
C ALA A 8 -13.21 -0.25 10.68
N THR A 9 -12.77 -1.33 11.32
CA THR A 9 -12.59 -1.41 12.78
C THR A 9 -11.26 -0.85 13.25
N ASP A 10 -10.16 -1.24 12.62
CA ASP A 10 -8.82 -0.97 13.14
C ASP A 10 -8.31 0.40 12.68
N ASN A 11 -8.91 0.94 11.61
CA ASN A 11 -8.50 2.20 11.00
C ASN A 11 -9.64 3.25 11.02
N SER A 12 -10.77 2.95 11.67
CA SER A 12 -11.94 3.83 11.80
C SER A 12 -12.45 4.37 10.47
N ILE A 13 -12.46 3.52 9.45
CA ILE A 13 -12.84 3.88 8.09
C ILE A 13 -14.33 3.65 7.88
N ASN A 14 -15.03 4.60 7.27
CA ASN A 14 -16.37 4.35 6.75
C ASN A 14 -16.28 3.73 5.35
N ILE A 15 -16.40 2.41 5.23
CA ILE A 15 -16.33 1.69 3.93
C ILE A 15 -17.45 2.08 2.95
N ASN A 16 -18.54 2.67 3.46
CA ASN A 16 -19.66 3.16 2.66
C ASN A 16 -19.45 4.59 2.17
N SER A 17 -18.35 5.25 2.54
CA SER A 17 -18.07 6.60 2.07
C SER A 17 -17.73 6.63 0.57
N PRO A 18 -17.98 7.75 -0.12
CA PRO A 18 -17.76 7.84 -1.57
C PRO A 18 -16.32 7.52 -1.99
N GLU A 19 -15.31 7.91 -1.21
CA GLU A 19 -13.92 7.61 -1.51
C GLU A 19 -13.61 6.10 -1.50
N TRP A 20 -14.24 5.35 -0.59
CA TRP A 20 -14.04 3.91 -0.49
C TRP A 20 -14.81 3.14 -1.54
N GLN A 21 -16.05 3.54 -1.84
CA GLN A 21 -16.82 2.97 -2.93
C GLN A 21 -16.10 3.13 -4.29
N ARG A 22 -15.44 4.28 -4.51
CA ARG A 22 -14.61 4.49 -5.71
C ARG A 22 -13.39 3.58 -5.75
N VAL A 23 -12.68 3.40 -4.63
CA VAL A 23 -11.54 2.47 -4.53
C VAL A 23 -11.96 1.03 -4.80
N ILE A 24 -13.04 0.56 -4.17
CA ILE A 24 -13.52 -0.81 -4.31
C ILE A 24 -13.87 -1.10 -5.77
N ARG A 25 -14.57 -0.16 -6.42
CA ARG A 25 -14.85 -0.24 -7.86
C ARG A 25 -13.57 -0.28 -8.70
N GLN A 26 -12.57 0.53 -8.35
CA GLN A 26 -11.30 0.57 -9.09
C GLN A 26 -10.49 -0.71 -8.93
N LEU A 27 -10.45 -1.31 -7.74
CA LEU A 27 -9.83 -2.62 -7.50
C LEU A 27 -10.43 -3.69 -8.39
N HIS A 28 -11.77 -3.73 -8.46
CA HIS A 28 -12.48 -4.72 -9.26
C HIS A 28 -12.22 -4.53 -10.76
N ILE A 29 -12.27 -3.30 -11.26
CA ILE A 29 -12.14 -3.02 -12.69
C ILE A 29 -10.68 -3.08 -13.18
N GLN A 30 -9.72 -2.55 -12.41
CA GLN A 30 -8.33 -2.41 -12.87
C GLN A 30 -7.47 -3.62 -12.54
N LEU A 31 -7.73 -4.27 -11.39
CA LEU A 31 -6.87 -5.34 -10.89
C LEU A 31 -7.59 -6.69 -10.82
N GLU A 32 -8.89 -6.73 -11.18
CA GLU A 32 -9.76 -7.92 -11.01
C GLU A 32 -9.75 -8.45 -9.57
N VAL A 33 -9.50 -7.55 -8.61
CA VAL A 33 -9.45 -7.88 -7.19
C VAL A 33 -10.84 -7.70 -6.58
N ASP A 34 -11.43 -8.80 -6.13
CA ASP A 34 -12.55 -8.80 -5.21
C ASP A 34 -12.02 -8.59 -3.78
N ILE A 35 -12.17 -7.36 -3.26
CA ILE A 35 -11.65 -6.98 -1.94
C ILE A 35 -12.29 -7.78 -0.79
N GLU A 36 -13.52 -8.28 -0.96
CA GLU A 36 -14.21 -9.07 0.07
C GLU A 36 -13.57 -10.45 0.24
N LYS A 37 -12.97 -10.96 -0.83
CA LYS A 37 -12.30 -12.27 -0.89
C LYS A 37 -10.77 -12.17 -0.90
N PHE A 38 -10.23 -10.96 -0.83
CA PHE A 38 -8.79 -10.75 -0.91
C PHE A 38 -8.08 -11.29 0.33
N ASP A 39 -7.26 -12.33 0.14
CA ASP A 39 -6.48 -12.94 1.21
C ASP A 39 -5.28 -12.07 1.56
N TYR A 40 -5.23 -11.60 2.81
CA TYR A 40 -4.22 -10.67 3.31
C TYR A 40 -3.72 -11.10 4.68
N TYR A 41 -2.52 -10.63 5.04
CA TYR A 41 -1.90 -10.91 6.33
C TYR A 41 -1.99 -9.72 7.27
N LYS A 42 -1.63 -8.53 6.80
CA LYS A 42 -1.60 -7.29 7.60
C LYS A 42 -1.97 -6.07 6.78
N CYS A 43 -2.46 -5.04 7.46
CA CYS A 43 -2.81 -3.74 6.89
C CYS A 43 -2.24 -2.64 7.78
N TYR A 44 -1.63 -1.62 7.17
CA TYR A 44 -1.03 -0.49 7.87
C TYR A 44 -1.36 0.82 7.18
N ALA A 45 -1.84 1.81 7.94
CA ALA A 45 -1.96 3.18 7.46
C ALA A 45 -0.58 3.79 7.19
N CYS A 46 -0.43 4.45 6.05
CA CYS A 46 0.81 5.06 5.62
C CYS A 46 0.56 6.24 4.68
N ARG A 47 1.63 6.94 4.31
CA ARG A 47 1.64 7.86 3.17
C ARG A 47 2.44 7.25 2.05
N PHE A 48 1.88 7.22 0.86
CA PHE A 48 2.45 6.55 -0.31
C PHE A 48 2.87 7.56 -1.38
N THR A 49 3.99 7.30 -2.07
CA THR A 49 4.45 8.04 -3.25
C THR A 49 4.97 7.04 -4.28
N LEU A 50 4.63 7.23 -5.56
CA LEU A 50 5.19 6.45 -6.66
C LEU A 50 6.20 7.28 -7.43
N LYS A 51 7.42 6.75 -7.58
CA LYS A 51 8.49 7.38 -8.35
C LYS A 51 8.96 6.42 -9.44
N ALA A 52 9.34 6.96 -10.60
CA ALA A 52 10.22 6.23 -11.52
C ALA A 52 11.60 6.05 -10.87
N ASN A 53 12.37 5.04 -11.25
CA ASN A 53 13.71 4.82 -10.70
C ASN A 53 14.70 5.99 -10.92
N ARG A 54 14.42 6.91 -11.85
CA ARG A 54 15.14 8.19 -12.04
C ARG A 54 14.63 9.32 -11.14
N ASN A 55 13.91 9.00 -10.06
CA ASN A 55 13.29 9.93 -9.10
C ASN A 55 12.21 10.88 -9.65
N ALA A 56 11.73 10.68 -10.88
CA ALA A 56 10.56 11.41 -11.38
C ALA A 56 9.30 10.94 -10.63
N VAL A 57 8.59 11.86 -9.98
CA VAL A 57 7.36 11.54 -9.23
C VAL A 57 6.23 11.26 -10.23
N LYS A 58 5.68 10.04 -10.19
CA LYS A 58 4.50 9.64 -10.98
C LYS A 58 3.20 9.88 -10.22
N ILE A 59 3.21 9.60 -8.92
CA ILE A 59 2.09 9.86 -8.00
C ILE A 59 2.68 10.59 -6.80
N SER A 60 2.17 11.80 -6.55
CA SER A 60 2.51 12.61 -5.38
C SER A 60 2.09 11.93 -4.09
N GLU A 61 2.54 12.46 -2.95
CA GLU A 61 2.29 11.84 -1.65
C GLU A 61 0.79 11.81 -1.30
N ARG A 62 0.26 10.61 -1.02
CA ARG A 62 -1.15 10.39 -0.65
C ARG A 62 -1.28 9.58 0.63
N ALA A 63 -2.30 9.87 1.43
CA ALA A 63 -2.67 9.01 2.55
C ALA A 63 -3.31 7.71 2.01
N GLY A 64 -2.97 6.58 2.62
CA GLY A 64 -3.46 5.29 2.16
C GLY A 64 -3.02 4.14 3.06
N TYR A 65 -3.10 2.94 2.50
CA TYR A 65 -2.92 1.69 3.22
C TYR A 65 -1.97 0.78 2.45
N PHE A 66 -0.99 0.27 3.16
CA PHE A 66 -0.19 -0.87 2.74
C PHE A 66 -0.88 -2.14 3.22
N ILE A 67 -1.07 -3.11 2.33
CA ILE A 67 -1.70 -4.38 2.64
C ILE A 67 -0.77 -5.50 2.17
N SER A 68 -0.31 -6.35 3.09
CA SER A 68 0.51 -7.52 2.76
C SER A 68 -0.37 -8.70 2.37
N ALA A 69 -0.02 -9.40 1.30
CA ALA A 69 -0.68 -10.61 0.84
C ALA A 69 0.35 -11.67 0.42
N LYS A 70 -0.08 -12.93 0.28
CA LYS A 70 0.80 -14.04 -0.15
C LYS A 70 1.51 -13.77 -1.47
N GLN A 71 0.83 -13.05 -2.36
CA GLN A 71 1.23 -12.86 -3.74
C GLN A 71 2.03 -11.57 -3.95
N GLY A 72 2.04 -10.67 -2.97
CA GLY A 72 2.62 -9.35 -3.14
C GLY A 72 2.08 -8.32 -2.16
N ILE A 73 2.14 -7.07 -2.58
CA ILE A 73 1.72 -5.91 -1.79
C ILE A 73 0.58 -5.22 -2.53
N LEU A 74 -0.53 -5.00 -1.85
CA LEU A 74 -1.62 -4.15 -2.32
C LEU A 74 -1.52 -2.77 -1.67
N ILE A 75 -1.66 -1.72 -2.47
CA ILE A 75 -1.60 -0.33 -2.04
C ILE A 75 -2.93 0.31 -2.41
N ILE A 76 -3.58 0.94 -1.43
CA ILE A 76 -4.85 1.62 -1.60
C ILE A 76 -4.73 3.05 -1.09
N CYS A 77 -5.01 4.05 -1.92
CA CYS A 77 -5.18 5.44 -1.50
C CYS A 77 -6.58 5.94 -1.91
N PRO A 78 -7.52 6.02 -0.96
CA PRO A 78 -8.86 6.54 -1.23
C PRO A 78 -8.82 8.04 -1.55
N SER A 79 -9.70 8.48 -2.45
CA SER A 79 -9.87 9.90 -2.80
C SER A 79 -11.26 10.15 -3.38
N THR A 80 -11.86 11.30 -3.05
CA THR A 80 -13.05 11.84 -3.71
C THR A 80 -12.72 12.93 -4.73
N THR A 81 -11.57 13.58 -4.62
CA THR A 81 -11.18 14.73 -5.45
C THR A 81 -10.34 14.31 -6.66
N ASP A 82 -9.44 13.35 -6.46
CA ASP A 82 -8.58 12.81 -7.52
C ASP A 82 -9.05 11.41 -7.93
N LEU A 83 -8.38 10.83 -8.95
CA LEU A 83 -8.49 9.40 -9.19
C LEU A 83 -7.94 8.65 -7.96
N PRO A 84 -8.67 7.65 -7.41
CA PRO A 84 -8.10 6.81 -6.36
C PRO A 84 -6.89 6.05 -6.89
N VAL A 85 -6.02 5.61 -5.97
CA VAL A 85 -4.83 4.84 -6.34
C VAL A 85 -5.00 3.43 -5.80
N THR A 86 -4.94 2.46 -6.71
CA THR A 86 -4.95 1.04 -6.40
C THR A 86 -3.80 0.40 -7.18
N ILE A 87 -2.81 -0.11 -6.47
CA ILE A 87 -1.61 -0.71 -7.08
C ILE A 87 -1.36 -2.05 -6.44
N PHE A 88 -1.16 -3.09 -7.26
CA PHE A 88 -0.68 -4.38 -6.81
C PHE A 88 0.75 -4.61 -7.30
N VAL A 89 1.68 -4.86 -6.37
CA VAL A 89 3.08 -5.16 -6.66
C VAL A 89 3.30 -6.64 -6.40
N ASP A 90 3.46 -7.44 -7.46
CA ASP A 90 3.78 -8.86 -7.35
C ASP A 90 5.14 -9.05 -6.65
N LYS A 91 5.19 -10.01 -5.72
CA LYS A 91 6.40 -10.30 -4.94
C LYS A 91 7.64 -10.59 -5.80
N LYS A 92 7.46 -11.18 -6.99
CA LYS A 92 8.53 -11.54 -7.94
C LYS A 92 9.21 -10.30 -8.53
N LEU A 93 8.52 -9.15 -8.53
CA LEU A 93 9.04 -7.89 -9.06
C LEU A 93 9.87 -7.13 -8.03
N ILE A 94 9.73 -7.45 -6.74
CA ILE A 94 10.44 -6.75 -5.66
C ILE A 94 11.93 -7.11 -5.70
N ARG A 95 12.79 -6.11 -5.92
CA ARG A 95 14.25 -6.28 -5.99
C ARG A 95 14.94 -5.77 -4.75
N VAL A 96 14.72 -4.50 -4.43
CA VAL A 96 15.46 -3.81 -3.38
C VAL A 96 14.48 -3.21 -2.39
N VAL A 97 14.82 -3.33 -1.12
CA VAL A 97 14.07 -2.74 -0.01
C VAL A 97 15.08 -1.95 0.81
N THR A 98 14.87 -0.64 0.92
CA THR A 98 15.76 0.26 1.69
C THR A 98 14.91 1.15 2.59
N SER A 99 15.28 1.25 3.85
CA SER A 99 14.65 2.16 4.81
C SER A 99 15.56 3.34 5.16
N GLU A 100 14.97 4.52 5.25
CA GLU A 100 15.61 5.73 5.76
C GLU A 100 14.85 6.18 7.02
N SER A 101 15.57 6.47 8.10
CA SER A 101 14.95 6.89 9.35
C SER A 101 15.44 8.28 9.79
N LYS A 102 14.50 9.17 10.08
CA LYS A 102 14.73 10.45 10.77
C LYS A 102 14.01 10.44 12.12
N LEU A 103 14.27 11.43 12.98
CA LEU A 103 13.80 11.49 14.38
C LEU A 103 12.32 11.13 14.58
N LEU A 104 11.41 11.64 13.73
CA LEU A 104 9.95 11.47 13.88
C LEU A 104 9.27 10.71 12.74
N LYS A 105 9.94 10.52 11.60
CA LYS A 105 9.38 9.92 10.39
C LYS A 105 10.39 8.97 9.78
N ALA A 106 9.91 7.85 9.28
CA ALA A 106 10.71 6.92 8.49
C ALA A 106 10.08 6.75 7.11
N GLU A 107 10.91 6.43 6.13
CA GLU A 107 10.52 6.10 4.75
C GLU A 107 11.05 4.70 4.41
N LEU A 108 10.21 3.86 3.82
CA LEU A 108 10.58 2.60 3.21
C LEU A 108 10.43 2.71 1.70
N ASN A 109 11.48 2.41 0.96
CA ASN A 109 11.47 2.35 -0.50
C ASN A 109 11.50 0.88 -0.94
N VAL A 110 10.43 0.42 -1.58
CA VAL A 110 10.35 -0.87 -2.25
C VAL A 110 10.55 -0.64 -3.74
N LYS A 111 11.59 -1.23 -4.34
CA LYS A 111 11.97 -0.99 -5.73
C LYS A 111 11.74 -2.22 -6.60
N THR A 112 11.14 -1.99 -7.76
CA THR A 112 11.11 -2.91 -8.90
C THR A 112 12.12 -2.44 -9.96
N ASN A 113 12.14 -3.10 -11.12
CA ASN A 113 13.01 -2.71 -12.22
C ASN A 113 12.73 -1.29 -12.74
N ASP A 114 11.47 -0.84 -12.64
CA ASP A 114 11.01 0.39 -13.28
C ASP A 114 10.59 1.47 -12.27
N GLU A 115 10.14 1.04 -11.08
CA GLU A 115 9.45 1.91 -10.14
C GLU A 115 9.97 1.77 -8.70
N THR A 116 9.82 2.85 -7.95
CA THR A 116 10.04 2.93 -6.52
C THR A 116 8.73 3.28 -5.83
N TYR A 117 8.25 2.37 -4.99
CA TYR A 117 7.09 2.51 -4.12
C TYR A 117 7.58 2.98 -2.75
N ALA A 118 7.38 4.26 -2.44
CA ALA A 118 7.84 4.87 -1.20
C ALA A 118 6.69 4.95 -0.19
N PHE A 119 6.90 4.38 1.00
CA PHE A 119 5.97 4.39 2.12
C PHE A 119 6.54 5.21 3.26
N LYS A 120 5.76 6.12 3.82
CA LYS A 120 6.12 6.91 4.99
C LYS A 120 5.16 6.66 6.14
N SER A 121 5.70 6.49 7.33
CA SER A 121 4.95 6.38 8.58
C SER A 121 5.84 6.76 9.77
N ASN A 122 5.34 6.54 10.98
CA ASN A 122 6.20 6.58 12.17
C ASN A 122 7.20 5.40 12.12
N LYS A 123 8.26 5.45 12.95
CA LYS A 123 9.33 4.44 12.95
C LYS A 123 8.81 3.02 13.17
N LYS A 124 7.87 2.84 14.10
CA LYS A 124 7.27 1.54 14.40
C LYS A 124 6.51 1.00 13.18
N GLY A 125 5.68 1.83 12.56
CA GLY A 125 4.91 1.47 11.37
C GLY A 125 5.81 1.07 10.20
N ILE A 126 6.88 1.83 9.95
CA ILE A 126 7.83 1.47 8.88
C ILE A 126 8.58 0.17 9.19
N ALA A 127 9.00 -0.06 10.43
CA ALA A 127 9.65 -1.32 10.81
C ALA A 127 8.72 -2.53 10.61
N GLU A 128 7.43 -2.40 10.93
CA GLU A 128 6.44 -3.44 10.70
C GLU A 128 6.18 -3.67 9.21
N ILE A 129 6.03 -2.60 8.42
CA ILE A 129 5.87 -2.71 6.96
C ILE A 129 7.11 -3.37 6.34
N GLU A 130 8.32 -2.96 6.73
CA GLU A 130 9.58 -3.54 6.23
C GLU A 130 9.67 -5.04 6.53
N LYS A 131 9.29 -5.45 7.75
CA LYS A 131 9.25 -6.86 8.15
C LYS A 131 8.28 -7.66 7.26
N GLU A 132 7.10 -7.12 6.98
CA GLU A 132 6.11 -7.77 6.12
C GLU A 132 6.57 -7.86 4.66
N VAL A 133 7.16 -6.79 4.10
CA VAL A 133 7.73 -6.81 2.74
C VAL A 133 8.82 -7.88 2.62
N ASN A 134 9.73 -7.94 3.60
CA ASN A 134 10.80 -8.94 3.61
C ASN A 134 10.23 -10.37 3.72
N LYS A 135 9.21 -10.58 4.53
CA LYS A 135 8.52 -11.89 4.61
C LYS A 135 7.89 -12.28 3.28
N ILE A 136 7.17 -11.37 2.62
CA ILE A 136 6.52 -11.62 1.32
C ILE A 136 7.54 -11.98 0.24
N ARG A 137 8.70 -11.31 0.22
CA ARG A 137 9.76 -11.56 -0.77
C ARG A 137 10.43 -12.94 -0.63
N LEU A 138 10.44 -13.49 0.58
CA LEU A 138 11.17 -14.73 0.92
C LEU A 138 10.30 -16.00 0.84
N ILE A 139 8.98 -15.87 0.70
CA ILE A 139 8.02 -16.96 0.47
C ILE A 139 7.81 -17.13 -1.03
#